data_AF-A0A133UDC1-F1
#
_entry.id   AF-A0A133UDC1-F1
#
_cell.length_a   1.000
_cell.length_b   1.000
_cell.length_c   1.000
_cell.angle_alpha   90.00
_cell.angle_beta   90.00
_cell.angle_gamma   90.00
#
_symmetry.space_group_name_H-M   'P 1'
#
loop_
_entity.id
_entity.type
_entity.pdbx_description
1 polymer ?
#
loop_
_entity_poly.entity_id
_entity_poly.type
_entity_poly.pdbx_seq_one_letter_code
_entity_poly.pdbx_strand_id
1 'polypeptide(L)'
;MLKVQTTRKVSEQAFERAHRIARKEDIDRGGLYDSRSGAINIWCSPRDKPAGYGYEIRKGALNYPRDYIATITSRRNKPEKCTVRLELQVDPERGSTESLGRRAEPTNEELKWAREKLDNLVERGKKEEVMKEFLVCPFCGDKIETVAFIDFIRHISNHIDVVSVERGVEGNVIQLASGETLFPSDYVQKRVRK
;
A
#
# COMPACT_ATOMS: atom_id res chain seq x y z
N MET A 1 3.90 22.52 -13.30
CA MET A 1 4.53 21.76 -12.19
C MET A 1 3.66 21.94 -10.96
N LEU A 2 3.05 20.88 -10.42
CA LEU A 2 2.21 20.97 -9.22
C LEU A 2 3.08 21.41 -8.03
N LYS A 3 2.63 22.44 -7.29
CA LYS A 3 3.33 22.90 -6.09
C LYS A 3 3.06 21.93 -4.94
N VAL A 4 4.06 21.63 -4.13
CA VAL A 4 3.87 20.86 -2.89
C VAL A 4 3.18 21.77 -1.88
N GLN A 5 1.98 21.40 -1.41
CA GLN A 5 1.23 22.24 -0.45
C GLN A 5 1.37 21.77 1.00
N THR A 6 1.71 20.50 1.24
CA THR A 6 1.92 20.00 2.61
C THR A 6 2.97 18.91 2.61
N THR A 7 3.76 18.85 3.68
CA THR A 7 4.69 17.74 3.91
C THR A 7 4.54 17.12 5.29
N ARG A 8 4.52 15.79 5.37
CA ARG A 8 4.38 15.03 6.62
C ARG A 8 5.49 13.98 6.72
N LYS A 9 6.16 13.88 7.86
CA LYS A 9 7.13 12.80 8.11
C LYS A 9 6.41 11.60 8.73
N VAL A 10 6.65 10.42 8.19
CA VAL A 10 6.11 9.15 8.70
C VAL A 10 7.18 8.06 8.65
N SER A 11 6.97 6.94 9.35
CA SER A 11 7.83 5.78 9.14
C SER A 11 7.57 5.14 7.77
N GLU A 12 8.59 4.55 7.17
CA GLU A 12 8.47 3.85 5.89
C GLU A 12 7.39 2.76 5.96
N GLN A 13 7.37 1.99 7.04
CA GLN A 13 6.33 0.97 7.29
C GLN A 13 4.92 1.55 7.38
N ALA A 14 4.73 2.75 7.95
CA ALA A 14 3.42 3.38 7.97
C ALA A 14 2.96 3.78 6.56
N PHE A 15 3.90 4.23 5.72
CA PHE A 15 3.60 4.58 4.33
C PHE A 15 3.35 3.35 3.45
N GLU A 16 4.11 2.27 3.60
CA GLU A 16 3.83 1.00 2.94
C GLU A 16 2.44 0.44 3.30
N ARG A 17 2.04 0.58 4.56
CA ARG A 17 0.69 0.22 5.02
C ARG A 17 -0.39 1.12 4.44
N ALA A 18 -0.14 2.43 4.39
CA ALA A 18 -1.03 3.37 3.69
C ALA A 18 -1.22 2.98 2.21
N HIS A 19 -0.16 2.59 1.50
CA HIS A 19 -0.24 2.05 0.14
C HIS A 19 -1.13 0.80 0.06
N ARG A 20 -0.98 -0.15 0.99
CA ARG A 20 -1.79 -1.36 1.02
C ARG A 20 -3.28 -1.05 1.25
N ILE A 21 -3.57 -0.16 2.18
CA ILE A 21 -4.93 0.32 2.44
C ILE A 21 -5.52 0.96 1.18
N ALA A 22 -4.77 1.86 0.54
CA ALA A 22 -5.19 2.50 -0.70
C ALA A 22 -5.49 1.50 -1.82
N ARG A 23 -4.70 0.42 -1.97
CA ARG A 23 -4.98 -0.67 -2.94
C ARG A 23 -6.22 -1.50 -2.59
N LYS A 24 -6.53 -1.65 -1.30
CA LYS A 24 -7.77 -2.34 -0.87
C LYS A 24 -8.99 -1.48 -1.22
N GLU A 25 -8.85 -0.17 -1.07
CA GLU A 25 -9.86 0.87 -1.36
C GLU A 25 -9.66 1.51 -2.74
N ASP A 26 -9.28 0.68 -3.72
CA ASP A 26 -9.00 1.12 -5.07
C ASP A 26 -10.23 1.77 -5.73
N ILE A 27 -10.02 2.76 -6.59
CA ILE A 27 -11.10 3.44 -7.33
C ILE A 27 -11.93 2.47 -8.16
N ASP A 28 -11.34 1.40 -8.70
CA ASP A 28 -12.05 0.39 -9.49
C ASP A 28 -12.97 -0.50 -8.65
N ARG A 29 -12.81 -0.45 -7.32
CA ARG A 29 -13.67 -1.14 -6.34
C ARG A 29 -14.65 -0.19 -5.66
N GLY A 30 -14.72 1.06 -6.12
CA GLY A 30 -15.58 2.08 -5.54
C GLY A 30 -14.99 2.75 -4.31
N GLY A 31 -13.69 2.61 -4.06
CA GLY A 31 -13.00 3.42 -3.06
C GLY A 31 -12.67 4.83 -3.57
N LEU A 32 -11.81 5.54 -2.83
CA LEU A 32 -11.41 6.94 -3.10
C LEU A 32 -9.90 7.07 -3.33
N TYR A 33 -9.18 5.95 -3.37
CA TYR A 33 -7.75 5.93 -3.51
C TYR A 33 -7.36 5.12 -4.73
N ASP A 34 -6.26 5.49 -5.36
CA ASP A 34 -5.61 4.69 -6.40
C ASP A 34 -4.11 4.70 -6.13
N SER A 35 -3.50 3.53 -6.03
CA SER A 35 -2.13 3.41 -5.54
C SER A 35 -1.21 2.77 -6.59
N ARG A 36 -0.39 3.60 -7.24
CA ARG A 36 0.46 3.22 -8.37
C ARG A 36 1.87 3.77 -8.21
N SER A 37 2.87 2.96 -8.55
CA SER A 37 4.27 3.39 -8.71
C SER A 37 4.85 4.28 -7.60
N GLY A 38 4.52 3.98 -6.32
CA GLY A 38 5.00 4.74 -5.16
C GLY A 38 4.27 6.06 -4.88
N ALA A 39 3.15 6.30 -5.55
CA ALA A 39 2.22 7.39 -5.28
C ALA A 39 0.83 6.86 -4.86
N ILE A 40 0.07 7.71 -4.18
CA ILE A 40 -1.33 7.46 -3.85
C ILE A 40 -2.15 8.65 -4.35
N ASN A 41 -2.97 8.41 -5.36
CA ASN A 41 -3.94 9.36 -5.89
C ASN A 41 -5.18 9.36 -5.00
N ILE A 42 -5.70 10.54 -4.70
CA ILE A 42 -6.91 10.78 -3.91
C ILE A 42 -7.97 11.34 -4.84
N TRP A 43 -9.13 10.71 -4.78
CA TRP A 43 -10.30 11.03 -5.59
C TRP A 43 -11.45 11.43 -4.69
N CYS A 44 -12.32 12.31 -5.16
CA CYS A 44 -13.59 12.61 -4.50
C CYS A 44 -14.74 11.85 -5.16
N SER A 45 -15.88 11.79 -4.48
CA SER A 45 -17.13 11.20 -4.97
C SER A 45 -18.30 12.15 -4.69
N PRO A 46 -19.49 11.93 -5.28
CA PRO A 46 -20.67 12.74 -4.98
C PRO A 46 -21.00 12.86 -3.49
N ARG A 47 -20.64 11.85 -2.68
CA ARG A 47 -20.91 11.76 -1.23
C ARG A 47 -19.73 12.16 -0.35
N ASP A 48 -18.52 12.22 -0.90
CA ASP A 48 -17.30 12.51 -0.16
C ASP A 48 -16.40 13.40 -1.01
N LYS A 49 -16.51 14.71 -0.78
CA LYS A 49 -15.85 15.75 -1.56
C LYS A 49 -15.60 16.98 -0.69
N PRO A 50 -14.67 17.86 -1.09
CA PRO A 50 -14.43 19.12 -0.39
C PRO A 50 -15.71 19.97 -0.25
N ALA A 51 -15.77 20.78 0.80
CA ALA A 51 -16.87 21.73 0.96
C ALA A 51 -16.87 22.74 -0.20
N GLY A 52 -18.06 23.04 -0.74
CA GLY A 52 -18.18 23.94 -1.88
C GLY A 52 -17.61 23.38 -3.19
N TYR A 53 -17.39 22.06 -3.29
CA TYR A 53 -16.94 21.43 -4.53
C TYR A 53 -18.00 21.60 -5.63
N GLY A 54 -17.74 22.55 -6.52
CA GLY A 54 -18.70 23.07 -7.49
C GLY A 54 -18.78 22.31 -8.81
N TYR A 55 -18.05 21.20 -8.96
CA TYR A 55 -18.06 20.38 -10.16
C TYR A 55 -19.01 19.20 -10.01
N GLU A 56 -19.75 18.90 -11.08
CA GLU A 56 -20.53 17.67 -11.15
C GLU A 56 -19.58 16.47 -11.27
N ILE A 57 -19.62 15.56 -10.30
CA ILE A 57 -18.77 14.37 -10.30
C ILE A 57 -19.45 13.27 -11.11
N ARG A 58 -19.00 13.10 -12.35
CA ARG A 58 -19.48 12.07 -13.28
C ARG A 58 -18.56 10.84 -13.26
N LYS A 59 -19.04 9.74 -13.85
CA LYS A 59 -18.29 8.47 -13.97
C LYS A 59 -17.16 8.54 -15.00
N GLY A 60 -17.38 9.21 -16.14
CA GLY A 60 -16.41 9.19 -17.24
C GLY A 60 -16.02 7.76 -17.64
N ALA A 61 -14.72 7.51 -17.77
CA ALA A 61 -14.16 6.19 -18.08
C ALA A 61 -13.93 5.28 -16.86
N LEU A 62 -14.18 5.76 -15.64
CA LEU A 62 -13.99 4.99 -14.40
C LEU A 62 -15.17 4.08 -14.14
N ASN A 63 -15.04 3.12 -13.21
CA ASN A 63 -16.16 2.24 -12.83
C ASN A 63 -17.22 2.93 -11.97
N TYR A 64 -16.82 3.98 -11.23
CA TYR A 64 -17.68 4.75 -10.32
C TYR A 64 -17.49 6.26 -10.54
N PRO A 65 -18.50 7.11 -10.22
CA PRO A 65 -18.37 8.57 -10.29
C PRO A 65 -17.25 9.10 -9.39
N ARG A 66 -16.12 9.49 -9.99
CA ARG A 66 -14.94 9.99 -9.28
C ARG A 66 -14.33 11.16 -10.03
N ASP A 67 -13.82 12.11 -9.28
CA ASP A 67 -12.99 13.18 -9.83
C ASP A 67 -11.68 13.27 -9.06
N TYR A 68 -10.60 13.57 -9.77
CA TYR A 68 -9.26 13.56 -9.21
C TYR A 68 -9.03 14.85 -8.40
N ILE A 69 -8.40 14.72 -7.22
CA ILE A 69 -8.16 15.86 -6.32
C ILE A 69 -6.68 16.03 -6.02
N ALA A 70 -5.98 14.97 -5.64
CA ALA A 70 -4.62 15.11 -5.13
C ALA A 70 -3.78 13.86 -5.30
N THR A 71 -2.46 14.03 -5.22
CA THR A 71 -1.50 12.94 -5.13
C THR A 71 -0.65 13.08 -3.86
N ILE A 72 -0.44 11.95 -3.18
CA ILE A 72 0.57 11.79 -2.14
C ILE A 72 1.77 11.09 -2.78
N THR A 73 2.95 11.70 -2.69
CA THR A 73 4.22 11.07 -3.07
C THR A 73 5.15 11.00 -1.86
N SER A 74 6.11 10.07 -1.86
CA SER A 74 7.17 10.05 -0.86
C SER A 74 8.50 10.52 -1.44
N ARG A 75 9.21 11.36 -0.71
CA ARG A 75 10.64 11.59 -0.90
C ARG A 75 11.44 10.90 0.20
N ARG A 76 12.37 10.04 -0.21
CA ARG A 76 13.40 9.46 0.66
C ARG A 76 14.52 10.46 0.84
N ASN A 77 14.82 10.82 2.08
CA ASN A 77 15.97 11.67 2.41
C ASN A 77 17.17 10.79 2.76
N LYS A 78 17.99 10.42 1.76
CA LYS A 78 19.24 9.65 1.96
C LYS A 78 19.04 8.31 2.73
N PRO A 79 20.06 7.43 2.84
CA PRO A 79 19.89 6.08 3.40
C PRO A 79 19.66 6.03 4.92
N GLU A 80 19.62 7.18 5.62
CA GLU A 80 19.54 7.20 7.07
C GLU A 80 18.08 7.18 7.58
N LYS A 81 17.71 5.98 8.04
CA LYS A 81 16.68 5.65 9.04
C LYS A 81 15.21 5.86 8.64
N CYS A 82 14.60 4.77 8.14
CA CYS A 82 13.22 4.28 8.31
C CYS A 82 12.05 5.29 8.26
N THR A 83 12.28 6.49 7.73
CA THR A 83 11.31 7.59 7.69
C THR A 83 11.26 8.18 6.29
N VAL A 84 10.05 8.49 5.84
CA VAL A 84 9.78 9.07 4.53
C VAL A 84 9.05 10.39 4.72
N ARG A 85 9.38 11.37 3.86
CA ARG A 85 8.65 12.63 3.78
C ARG A 85 7.56 12.49 2.74
N LEU A 86 6.32 12.54 3.16
CA LEU A 86 5.17 12.58 2.27
C LEU A 86 4.97 14.00 1.79
N GLU A 87 4.72 14.16 0.49
CA GLU A 87 4.39 15.41 -0.19
C GLU A 87 2.98 15.27 -0.76
N LEU A 88 2.07 16.14 -0.31
CA LEU A 88 0.72 16.26 -0.85
C LEU A 88 0.70 17.33 -1.93
N GLN A 89 0.19 16.95 -3.10
CA GLN A 89 0.00 17.82 -4.26
C GLN A 89 -1.47 17.80 -4.65
N VAL A 90 -2.19 18.90 -4.42
CA VAL A 90 -3.58 19.07 -4.86
C VAL A 90 -3.60 19.64 -6.27
N ASP A 91 -4.40 19.04 -7.15
CA ASP A 91 -4.52 19.42 -8.55
C ASP A 91 -5.35 20.71 -8.70
N PRO A 92 -4.79 21.78 -9.28
CA PRO A 92 -5.53 22.98 -9.63
C PRO A 92 -6.49 22.79 -10.83
N GLU A 93 -6.25 21.80 -11.70
CA GLU A 93 -6.98 21.61 -12.98
C GLU A 93 -7.99 20.44 -12.93
N ARG A 94 -8.71 20.26 -11.82
CA ARG A 94 -9.76 19.23 -11.70
C ARG A 94 -11.03 19.54 -12.50
N GLY A 95 -11.89 18.54 -12.68
CA GLY A 95 -13.12 18.67 -13.46
C GLY A 95 -12.92 18.31 -14.92
N SER A 96 -12.42 17.09 -15.18
CA SER A 96 -12.00 16.53 -16.48
C SER A 96 -12.97 16.68 -17.68
N THR A 97 -14.13 17.30 -17.52
CA THR A 97 -15.19 17.38 -18.55
C THR A 97 -15.89 18.72 -18.71
N GLU A 98 -15.56 19.79 -17.96
CA GLU A 98 -16.18 21.11 -18.20
C GLU A 98 -15.18 22.26 -18.27
N SER A 99 -15.39 23.09 -19.29
CA SER A 99 -14.68 24.34 -19.59
C SER A 99 -15.01 25.48 -18.61
N LEU A 100 -15.00 25.19 -17.31
CA LEU A 100 -15.02 26.23 -16.29
C LEU A 100 -13.57 26.65 -16.08
N GLY A 101 -13.31 27.95 -16.28
CA GLY A 101 -11.98 28.54 -16.41
C GLY A 101 -10.95 27.95 -15.44
N ARG A 102 -9.78 27.60 -15.98
CA ARG A 102 -8.64 27.07 -15.22
C ARG A 102 -8.48 27.83 -13.91
N ARG A 103 -8.79 27.18 -12.78
CA ARG A 103 -8.42 27.75 -11.48
C ARG A 103 -6.91 27.61 -11.37
N ALA A 104 -6.21 28.72 -11.17
CA ALA A 104 -4.75 28.72 -11.09
C ALA A 104 -4.23 28.02 -9.82
N GLU A 105 -5.05 27.94 -8.76
CA GLU A 105 -4.65 27.41 -7.45
C GLU A 105 -5.82 26.66 -6.77
N PRO A 106 -5.55 25.59 -5.98
CA PRO A 106 -6.55 24.93 -5.13
C PRO A 106 -7.16 25.88 -4.09
N THR A 107 -8.41 25.64 -3.71
CA THR A 107 -9.09 26.37 -2.62
C THR A 107 -8.65 25.85 -1.25
N ASN A 108 -8.86 26.66 -0.22
CA ASN A 108 -8.58 26.27 1.16
C ASN A 108 -9.33 25.00 1.59
N GLU A 109 -10.58 24.84 1.13
CA GLU A 109 -11.39 23.67 1.49
C GLU A 109 -10.87 22.38 0.83
N GLU A 110 -10.33 22.45 -0.39
CA GLU A 110 -9.70 21.27 -1.00
C GLU A 110 -8.37 20.93 -0.34
N LEU A 111 -7.56 21.94 -0.01
CA LEU A 111 -6.30 21.71 0.71
C LEU A 111 -6.57 21.07 2.07
N LYS A 112 -7.56 21.59 2.80
CA LYS A 112 -8.00 21.07 4.09
C LYS A 112 -8.50 19.62 3.95
N TRP A 113 -9.44 19.38 3.04
CA TRP A 113 -10.00 18.05 2.81
C TRP A 113 -8.93 17.03 2.38
N ALA A 114 -8.03 17.39 1.45
CA ALA A 114 -6.97 16.50 0.99
C ALA A 114 -5.95 16.20 2.12
N ARG A 115 -5.68 17.18 2.99
CA ARG A 115 -4.85 16.98 4.18
C ARG A 115 -5.52 16.04 5.18
N GLU A 116 -6.81 16.19 5.43
CA GLU A 116 -7.58 15.27 6.29
C GLU A 116 -7.54 13.84 5.74
N LYS A 117 -7.62 13.66 4.40
CA LYS A 117 -7.47 12.34 3.76
C LYS A 117 -6.08 11.75 3.94
N LEU A 118 -5.02 12.55 3.75
CA LEU A 118 -3.64 12.12 4.01
C LEU A 118 -3.49 11.69 5.47
N ASP A 119 -3.95 12.52 6.40
CA ASP A 119 -3.80 12.28 7.83
C ASP A 119 -4.53 11.02 8.26
N ASN A 120 -5.77 10.83 7.81
CA ASN A 120 -6.56 9.63 8.05
C ASN A 120 -5.86 8.37 7.50
N LEU A 121 -5.39 8.42 6.26
CA LEU A 121 -4.72 7.29 5.63
C LEU A 121 -3.43 6.90 6.38
N VAL A 122 -2.66 7.89 6.83
CA VAL A 122 -1.46 7.68 7.65
C VAL A 122 -1.83 7.07 9.01
N GLU A 123 -2.85 7.59 9.70
CA GLU A 123 -3.26 7.05 10.99
C GLU A 123 -3.79 5.62 10.88
N ARG A 124 -4.54 5.31 9.82
CA ARG A 124 -4.94 3.93 9.51
C ARG A 124 -3.72 3.06 9.23
N GLY A 125 -2.75 3.57 8.46
CA GLY A 125 -1.49 2.87 8.21
C GLY A 125 -0.69 2.58 9.50
N LYS A 126 -0.73 3.49 10.48
CA LYS A 126 -0.11 3.25 11.80
C LYS A 126 -0.84 2.18 12.61
N LYS A 127 -2.17 2.20 12.58
CA LYS A 127 -3.07 1.30 13.33
C LYS A 127 -3.25 -0.07 12.69
N GLU A 128 -2.94 -0.22 11.40
CA GLU A 128 -3.06 -1.53 10.72
C GLU A 128 -2.11 -2.52 11.42
N GLU A 129 -2.72 -3.45 12.16
CA GLU A 129 -2.04 -4.55 12.82
C GLU A 129 -1.30 -5.37 11.77
N VAL A 130 0.01 -5.52 11.96
CA VAL A 130 0.81 -6.32 11.05
C VAL A 130 0.70 -7.75 11.52
N MET A 131 0.05 -8.60 10.73
CA MET A 131 0.29 -10.03 10.82
C MET A 131 1.72 -10.29 10.35
N LYS A 132 2.63 -10.62 11.26
CA LYS A 132 3.94 -11.19 10.92
C LYS A 132 3.68 -12.62 10.49
N GLU A 133 3.87 -12.88 9.20
CA GLU A 133 3.99 -14.23 8.68
C GLU A 133 5.35 -14.79 9.14
N PHE A 134 5.32 -15.99 9.71
CA PHE A 134 6.50 -16.76 10.06
C PHE A 134 6.26 -18.20 9.62
N LEU A 135 7.33 -18.89 9.28
CA LEU A 135 7.26 -20.30 8.94
C LEU A 135 7.49 -21.13 10.20
N VAL A 136 6.77 -22.24 10.32
CA VAL A 136 6.99 -23.23 11.38
C VAL A 136 7.68 -24.45 10.76
N CYS A 137 8.80 -24.86 11.31
CA CYS A 137 9.49 -26.05 10.83
C CYS A 137 8.62 -27.31 11.06
N PRO A 138 8.35 -28.14 10.04
CA PRO A 138 7.58 -29.38 10.22
C PRO A 138 8.27 -30.42 11.10
N PHE A 139 9.60 -30.37 11.22
CA PHE A 139 10.39 -31.39 11.91
C PHE A 139 10.59 -31.11 13.41
N CYS A 140 10.85 -29.85 13.78
CA CYS A 140 11.12 -29.47 15.17
C CYS A 140 10.12 -28.47 15.77
N GLY A 141 9.20 -27.92 14.96
CA GLY A 141 8.24 -26.90 15.42
C GLY A 141 8.84 -25.51 15.64
N ASP A 142 10.11 -25.29 15.32
CA ASP A 142 10.76 -23.98 15.49
C ASP A 142 10.12 -22.90 14.61
N LYS A 143 10.06 -21.69 15.15
CA LYS A 143 9.54 -20.50 14.47
C LYS A 143 10.66 -19.81 13.70
N ILE A 144 10.57 -19.82 12.39
CA ILE A 144 11.51 -19.17 11.49
C ILE A 144 10.95 -17.78 11.19
N GLU A 145 11.45 -16.81 11.96
CA GLU A 145 10.91 -15.45 12.03
C GLU A 145 11.32 -14.53 10.86
N THR A 146 12.18 -15.01 9.95
CA THR A 146 12.66 -14.24 8.82
C THR A 146 11.72 -14.42 7.62
N VAL A 147 11.57 -13.36 6.82
CA VAL A 147 10.77 -13.36 5.59
C VAL A 147 11.52 -14.03 4.44
N ALA A 148 12.80 -14.37 4.64
CA ALA A 148 13.66 -14.89 3.60
C ALA A 148 13.50 -16.41 3.54
N PHE A 149 12.85 -16.87 2.48
CA PHE A 149 12.66 -18.29 2.18
C PHE A 149 13.95 -19.14 2.28
N ILE A 150 15.10 -18.55 1.99
CA ILE A 150 16.40 -19.22 2.10
C ILE A 150 16.76 -19.64 3.54
N ASP A 151 16.30 -18.92 4.55
CA ASP A 151 16.53 -19.30 5.94
C ASP A 151 15.65 -20.48 6.35
N PHE A 152 14.45 -20.60 5.75
CA PHE A 152 13.61 -21.78 5.90
C PHE A 152 14.26 -23.02 5.29
N ILE A 153 14.79 -22.92 4.07
CA ILE A 153 15.55 -24.01 3.44
C ILE A 153 16.74 -24.41 4.29
N ARG A 154 17.57 -23.43 4.71
CA ARG A 154 18.75 -23.70 5.53
C ARG A 154 18.40 -24.38 6.84
N HIS A 155 17.28 -24.00 7.46
CA HIS A 155 16.81 -24.66 8.67
C HIS A 155 16.37 -26.11 8.40
N ILE A 156 15.59 -26.35 7.33
CA ILE A 156 15.17 -27.71 6.94
C ILE A 156 16.38 -28.61 6.67
N SER A 157 17.42 -28.09 6.02
CA SER A 157 18.65 -28.83 5.72
C SER A 157 19.40 -29.33 6.97
N ASN A 158 19.08 -28.84 8.16
CA ASN A 158 19.63 -29.38 9.42
C ASN A 158 18.90 -30.65 9.89
N HIS A 159 17.69 -30.91 9.38
CA HIS A 159 16.87 -32.07 9.74
C HIS A 159 16.91 -33.15 8.66
N ILE A 160 16.92 -32.72 7.40
CA ILE A 160 16.87 -33.62 6.24
C ILE A 160 17.50 -32.97 5.00
N ASP A 161 18.15 -33.79 4.17
CA ASP A 161 18.74 -33.33 2.92
C ASP A 161 17.66 -32.83 1.95
N VAL A 162 17.89 -31.63 1.42
CA VAL A 162 17.05 -31.00 0.40
C VAL A 162 17.64 -31.32 -0.97
N VAL A 163 16.88 -32.03 -1.80
CA VAL A 163 17.30 -32.48 -3.14
C VAL A 163 17.14 -31.37 -4.16
N SER A 164 15.98 -30.71 -4.18
CA SER A 164 15.72 -29.60 -5.08
C SER A 164 14.71 -28.62 -4.51
N VAL A 165 14.75 -27.40 -5.04
CA VAL A 165 13.78 -26.35 -4.74
C VAL A 165 13.30 -25.77 -6.07
N GLU A 166 12.01 -25.90 -6.32
CA GLU A 166 11.37 -25.49 -7.57
C GLU A 166 10.32 -24.41 -7.31
N ARG A 167 10.05 -23.58 -8.33
CA ARG A 167 9.00 -22.57 -8.26
C ARG A 167 7.81 -23.02 -9.11
N GLY A 168 6.77 -23.51 -8.45
CA GLY A 168 5.50 -23.90 -9.06
C GLY A 168 4.49 -22.75 -9.14
N VAL A 169 3.30 -23.07 -9.67
CA VAL A 169 2.18 -22.12 -9.85
C VAL A 169 1.65 -21.62 -8.50
N GLU A 170 1.65 -22.49 -7.48
CA GLU A 170 1.14 -22.19 -6.13
C GLU A 170 2.22 -21.68 -5.16
N GLY A 171 3.49 -21.66 -5.58
CA GLY A 171 4.59 -21.21 -4.73
C GLY A 171 5.86 -22.04 -4.90
N ASN A 172 6.76 -21.94 -3.92
CA ASN A 172 7.96 -22.77 -3.90
C ASN A 172 7.61 -24.20 -3.47
N VAL A 173 8.31 -25.19 -4.02
CA VAL A 173 8.16 -26.61 -3.72
C VAL A 173 9.54 -27.15 -3.35
N ILE A 174 9.64 -27.90 -2.25
CA ILE A 174 10.89 -28.47 -1.75
C ILE A 174 10.82 -29.99 -1.87
N GLN A 175 11.76 -30.59 -2.58
CA GLN A 175 11.92 -32.04 -2.65
C GLN A 175 12.96 -32.50 -1.63
N LEU A 176 12.60 -33.47 -0.79
CA LEU A 176 13.46 -34.02 0.25
C LEU A 176 14.06 -35.35 -0.17
N ALA A 177 15.21 -35.70 0.41
CA ALA A 177 15.85 -36.99 0.15
C ALA A 177 15.01 -38.19 0.63
N SER A 178 14.04 -37.99 1.53
CA SER A 178 13.05 -39.01 1.92
C SER A 178 12.08 -39.37 0.80
N GLY A 179 12.03 -38.61 -0.29
CA GLY A 179 11.01 -38.70 -1.33
C GLY A 179 9.74 -37.92 -1.01
N GLU A 180 9.68 -37.24 0.14
CA GLU A 180 8.57 -36.35 0.49
C GLU A 180 8.71 -34.98 -0.17
N THR A 181 7.57 -34.37 -0.48
CA THR A 181 7.48 -33.02 -1.01
C THR A 181 6.90 -32.10 0.05
N LEU A 182 7.57 -30.97 0.31
CA LEU A 182 7.06 -29.92 1.20
C LEU A 182 6.62 -28.68 0.43
N PHE A 183 5.46 -28.16 0.81
CA PHE A 183 4.93 -26.87 0.38
C PHE A 183 5.07 -25.87 1.52
N PRO A 184 6.02 -24.91 1.47
CA PRO A 184 6.24 -23.92 2.53
C PRO A 184 5.00 -23.13 2.90
N SER A 185 4.07 -22.92 1.96
CA SER A 185 2.77 -22.29 2.17
C SER A 185 1.96 -22.95 3.29
N ASP A 186 2.06 -24.27 3.43
CA ASP A 186 1.31 -25.05 4.41
C ASP A 186 1.79 -24.78 5.84
N TYR A 187 2.99 -24.20 5.95
CA TYR A 187 3.68 -23.93 7.21
C TYR A 187 3.72 -22.45 7.56
N VAL A 188 3.09 -21.59 6.74
CA VAL A 188 2.98 -20.16 7.03
C VAL A 188 1.95 -19.94 8.12
N GLN A 189 2.39 -19.44 9.27
CA GLN A 189 1.52 -18.96 10.33
C GLN A 189 1.54 -17.44 10.43
N LYS A 190 0.43 -16.87 10.88
CA LYS A 190 0.26 -15.43 11.07
C LYS A 190 0.13 -15.10 12.55
N ARG A 191 0.91 -14.15 13.04
CA ARG A 191 0.73 -13.58 14.39
C ARG A 191 0.70 -12.07 14.35
N VAL A 192 -0.04 -11.43 15.25
CA VAL A 192 0.02 -9.98 15.44
C VAL A 192 1.45 -9.61 15.87
N ARG A 193 2.10 -8.73 15.11
CA ARG A 193 3.39 -8.14 15.46
C ARG A 193 3.15 -7.17 16.62
N LYS A 194 3.43 -7.63 17.84
CA LYS A 194 3.51 -6.78 19.04
C LYS A 194 4.62 -5.76 18.90
#